data_AF-A0AAD7ZLQ9-F1
#
_entry.id   AF-A0AAD7ZLQ9-F1
#
_cell.length_a   1.000
_cell.length_b   1.000
_cell.length_c   1.000
_cell.angle_alpha   90.00
_cell.angle_beta   90.00
_cell.angle_gamma   90.00
#
_symmetry.space_group_name_H-M   'P 1'
#
loop_
_entity.id
_entity.type
_entity.pdbx_description
1 polymer ?
#
loop_
_entity_poly.entity_id
_entity_poly.type
_entity_poly.pdbx_seq_one_letter_code
_entity_poly.pdbx_strand_id
1 'polypeptide(L)'
;SVLENQLRCLMDRVDELNQEAIKFNRYQQQVLRQQQDKHRFLQKRTQENMARQAKDEPPLPEEDINKLFRPIPVPQRLNPMIVSGQISTYSQHISHFCSQSLAKLYITQALQTAKEGKAAP
;
A
#
# COMPACT_ATOMS: atom_id res chain seq x y z
N SER A 1 -8.35 -25.92 -10.86
CA SER A 1 -9.71 -25.43 -11.18
C SER A 1 -9.69 -23.95 -11.57
N VAL A 2 -10.66 -23.41 -12.32
CA VAL A 2 -10.67 -21.98 -12.76
C VAL A 2 -10.67 -21.03 -11.57
N LEU A 3 -11.54 -21.27 -10.59
CA LEU A 3 -11.64 -20.49 -9.37
C LEU A 3 -10.35 -20.53 -8.54
N GLU A 4 -9.78 -21.72 -8.38
CA GLU A 4 -8.53 -21.93 -7.67
C GLU A 4 -7.38 -21.14 -8.31
N ASN A 5 -7.28 -21.12 -9.64
CA ASN A 5 -6.24 -20.36 -10.32
C ASN A 5 -6.42 -18.84 -10.13
N GLN A 6 -7.65 -18.34 -10.21
CA GLN A 6 -7.92 -16.92 -9.96
C GLN A 6 -7.63 -16.51 -8.52
N LEU A 7 -7.96 -17.37 -7.55
CA LEU A 7 -7.61 -17.16 -6.14
C LEU A 7 -6.09 -17.16 -5.93
N ARG A 8 -5.35 -18.06 -6.59
CA ARG A 8 -3.88 -18.08 -6.53
C ARG A 8 -3.28 -16.79 -7.09
N CYS A 9 -3.69 -16.37 -8.29
CA CYS A 9 -3.22 -15.11 -8.86
C CYS A 9 -3.57 -13.90 -7.98
N LEU A 10 -4.76 -13.90 -7.36
CA LEU A 10 -5.15 -12.84 -6.43
C LEU A 10 -4.22 -12.80 -5.21
N MET A 11 -3.91 -13.95 -4.59
CA MET A 11 -3.00 -14.04 -3.45
C MET A 11 -1.62 -13.49 -3.81
N ASP A 12 -1.05 -13.91 -4.96
CA ASP A 12 0.27 -13.44 -5.41
C ASP A 12 0.32 -11.90 -5.57
N ARG A 13 -0.75 -11.30 -6.11
CA ARG A 13 -0.84 -9.84 -6.27
C ARG A 13 -1.04 -9.10 -4.97
N VAL A 14 -1.80 -9.67 -4.04
CA VAL A 14 -1.96 -9.10 -2.69
C VAL A 14 -0.62 -9.10 -1.95
N ASP A 15 0.14 -10.18 -2.04
CA ASP A 15 1.47 -10.28 -1.42
C ASP A 15 2.46 -9.28 -2.04
N GLU A 16 2.46 -9.14 -3.36
CA GLU A 16 3.26 -8.12 -4.05
C GLU A 16 2.89 -6.70 -3.59
N LEU A 17 1.59 -6.37 -3.53
CA LEU A 17 1.13 -5.06 -3.06
C LEU A 17 1.53 -4.80 -1.61
N ASN A 18 1.48 -5.82 -0.76
CA ASN A 18 1.89 -5.72 0.64
C ASN A 18 3.40 -5.44 0.76
N GLN A 19 4.23 -6.06 -0.07
CA GLN A 19 5.67 -5.77 -0.12
C GLN A 19 5.93 -4.31 -0.52
N GLU A 20 5.22 -3.78 -1.51
CA GLU A 20 5.30 -2.37 -1.90
C GLU A 20 4.82 -1.43 -0.78
N ALA A 21 3.77 -1.79 -0.07
CA ALA A 21 3.28 -1.04 1.09
C ALA A 21 4.32 -0.98 2.21
N ILE A 22 5.02 -2.08 2.50
CA ILE A 22 6.10 -2.13 3.49
C ILE A 22 7.27 -1.20 3.06
N LYS A 23 7.67 -1.23 1.79
CA LYS A 23 8.70 -0.31 1.26
C LYS A 23 8.29 1.14 1.45
N PHE A 24 7.04 1.49 1.15
CA PHE A 24 6.52 2.84 1.32
C PHE A 24 6.45 3.27 2.79
N ASN A 25 6.03 2.38 3.69
CA ASN A 25 6.01 2.65 5.13
C ASN A 25 7.42 2.91 5.68
N ARG A 26 8.43 2.14 5.23
CA ARG A 26 9.83 2.41 5.60
C ARG A 26 10.29 3.78 5.12
N TYR A 27 9.94 4.16 3.89
CA TYR A 27 10.22 5.50 3.35
C TYR A 27 9.59 6.59 4.23
N GLN A 28 8.31 6.48 4.57
CA GLN A 28 7.62 7.46 5.44
C GLN A 28 8.31 7.60 6.80
N GLN A 29 8.69 6.48 7.42
CA GLN A 29 9.43 6.47 8.68
C GLN A 29 10.79 7.16 8.57
N GLN A 30 11.51 6.98 7.46
CA GLN A 30 12.78 7.66 7.24
C GLN A 30 12.59 9.17 7.05
N VAL A 31 11.56 9.59 6.30
CA VAL A 31 11.24 11.01 6.09
C VAL A 31 10.92 11.69 7.42
N LEU A 32 10.09 11.07 8.26
CA LEU A 32 9.75 11.60 9.58
C LEU A 32 10.98 11.75 10.48
N ARG A 33 11.85 10.73 10.52
CA ARG A 33 13.12 10.83 11.26
C ARG A 33 14.01 11.96 10.75
N GLN A 34 14.17 12.07 9.43
CA GLN A 34 14.97 13.15 8.85
C GLN A 34 14.39 14.54 9.17
N GLN A 35 13.07 14.70 9.16
CA GLN A 35 12.42 15.95 9.56
C GLN A 35 12.68 16.28 11.04
N GLN A 36 12.59 15.29 11.93
CA GLN A 36 12.91 15.48 13.35
C GLN A 36 14.37 15.84 13.58
N ASP A 37 15.30 15.17 12.89
CA ASP A 37 16.73 15.45 12.98
C ASP A 37 17.06 16.85 12.46
N LYS A 38 16.44 17.25 11.33
CA LYS A 38 16.56 18.61 10.78
C LYS A 38 16.03 19.66 11.77
N HIS A 39 14.88 19.43 12.38
CA HIS A 39 14.30 20.34 13.37
C HIS A 39 15.21 20.49 14.59
N ARG A 40 15.71 19.37 15.15
CA ARG A 40 16.64 19.38 16.29
C ARG A 40 17.94 20.10 15.96
N PHE A 41 18.49 19.88 14.76
CA PHE A 41 19.69 20.57 14.30
C PHE A 41 19.49 22.09 14.23
N LEU A 42 18.39 22.54 13.62
CA LEU A 42 18.04 23.95 13.53
C LEU A 42 17.86 24.59 14.91
N GLN A 43 17.13 23.94 15.82
CA GLN A 43 16.93 24.44 17.18
C GLN A 43 18.26 24.61 17.92
N LYS A 44 19.17 23.63 17.79
CA LYS A 44 20.50 23.70 18.41
C LYS A 44 21.32 24.86 17.84
N ARG A 45 21.30 25.08 16.51
CA ARG A 45 21.99 26.23 15.91
C ARG A 45 21.43 27.56 16.39
N THR A 46 20.11 27.69 16.49
CA THR A 46 19.48 28.91 17.00
C THR A 46 19.92 29.19 18.43
N GLN A 47 19.95 28.16 19.30
CA GLN A 47 20.44 28.31 20.67
C GLN A 47 21.92 28.70 20.74
N GLU A 48 22.78 28.09 19.92
CA GLU A 48 24.21 28.44 19.91
C GLU A 48 24.45 29.86 19.37
N ASN A 49 23.73 30.26 18.32
CA ASN A 49 23.82 31.61 17.77
C ASN A 49 23.34 32.67 18.78
N MET A 50 22.26 32.41 19.53
CA MET A 50 21.82 33.30 20.62
C MET A 50 22.89 33.43 21.71
N ALA A 51 23.56 32.32 22.08
CA ALA A 51 24.62 32.33 23.08
C ALA A 51 25.89 33.08 22.62
N ARG A 52 26.26 32.96 21.33
CA ARG A 52 27.36 33.72 20.72
C ARG A 52 27.05 35.21 20.64
N GLN A 53 25.83 35.55 20.25
CA GLN A 53 25.37 36.94 20.19
C GLN A 53 25.43 37.61 21.57
N ALA A 54 25.09 36.90 22.65
CA ALA A 54 25.21 37.40 24.01
C ALA A 54 26.67 37.63 24.47
N LYS A 55 27.66 37.08 23.75
CA LYS A 55 29.10 37.25 23.99
C LYS A 55 29.76 38.19 22.97
N ASP A 56 28.97 38.87 22.14
CA ASP A 56 29.45 39.67 21.00
C ASP A 56 30.32 38.89 19.99
N GLU A 57 30.12 37.57 19.91
CA GLU A 57 30.77 36.70 18.91
C GLU A 57 29.90 36.59 17.64
N PRO A 58 30.52 36.49 16.45
CA PRO A 58 29.77 36.31 15.20
C PRO A 58 29.03 34.96 15.18
N PRO A 59 27.84 34.91 14.55
CA PRO A 59 27.05 33.69 14.42
C PRO A 59 27.81 32.62 13.62
N LEU A 60 27.44 31.36 13.84
CA LEU A 60 28.05 30.26 13.10
C LEU A 60 27.81 30.40 11.57
N PRO A 61 28.78 29.99 10.72
CA PRO A 61 28.66 30.06 9.27
C PRO A 61 27.41 29.35 8.76
N GLU A 62 26.73 29.91 7.76
CA GLU A 62 25.56 29.27 7.14
C GLU A 62 25.97 27.97 6.45
N GLU A 63 25.51 26.84 7.00
CA GLU A 63 25.62 25.54 6.34
C GLU A 63 24.40 25.35 5.44
N ASP A 64 24.62 24.84 4.23
CA ASP A 64 23.52 24.48 3.35
C ASP A 64 22.78 23.27 3.92
N ILE A 65 21.66 23.55 4.57
CA ILE A 65 20.80 22.55 5.22
C ILE A 65 20.35 21.48 4.22
N ASN A 66 20.23 21.82 2.93
CA ASN A 66 19.82 20.86 1.89
C ASN A 66 20.96 19.90 1.50
N LYS A 67 22.23 20.29 1.71
CA LYS A 67 23.37 19.37 1.59
C LYS A 67 23.45 18.40 2.76
N LEU A 68 23.14 18.86 3.98
CA LEU A 68 23.12 17.99 5.18
C LEU A 68 21.93 17.03 5.20
N PHE A 69 20.73 17.52 4.91
CA PHE A 69 19.48 16.75 4.96
C PHE A 69 18.90 16.57 3.56
N ARG A 70 19.58 15.74 2.75
CA ARG A 70 19.15 15.47 1.37
C ARG A 70 17.76 14.79 1.35
N PRO A 71 16.83 15.25 0.50
CA PRO A 71 15.52 14.63 0.38
C PRO A 71 15.62 13.14 0.11
N ILE A 72 14.89 12.34 0.88
CA ILE A 72 14.83 10.89 0.69
C ILE A 72 14.03 10.62 -0.59
N PRO A 73 14.56 9.82 -1.54
CA PRO A 73 13.87 9.54 -2.78
C PRO A 73 12.57 8.77 -2.52
N VAL A 74 11.49 9.21 -3.16
CA VAL A 74 10.18 8.57 -3.05
C VAL A 74 10.22 7.23 -3.79
N PRO A 75 9.74 6.12 -3.19
CA PRO A 75 9.57 4.85 -3.88
C PRO A 75 8.61 4.98 -5.08
N GLN A 76 8.87 4.24 -6.16
CA GLN A 76 8.03 4.26 -7.35
C GLN A 76 6.60 3.81 -7.04
N ARG A 77 5.60 4.58 -7.48
CA ARG A 77 4.17 4.36 -7.16
C ARG A 77 3.39 3.70 -8.30
N LEU A 78 4.00 3.55 -9.47
CA LEU A 78 3.33 2.99 -10.64
C LEU A 78 3.01 1.50 -10.47
N ASN A 79 3.97 0.70 -9.99
CA ASN A 79 3.76 -0.73 -9.78
C ASN A 79 2.60 -1.03 -8.81
N PRO A 80 2.56 -0.46 -7.57
CA PRO A 80 1.44 -0.73 -6.66
C PRO A 80 0.09 -0.25 -7.20
N MET A 81 0.04 0.79 -8.04
CA MET A 81 -1.18 1.21 -8.72
C MET A 81 -1.68 0.14 -9.72
N ILE A 82 -0.78 -0.40 -10.54
CA ILE A 82 -1.11 -1.47 -11.50
C ILE A 82 -1.57 -2.73 -10.76
N VAL A 83 -0.82 -3.16 -9.74
CA VAL A 83 -1.14 -4.35 -8.95
C VAL A 83 -2.51 -4.22 -8.26
N SER A 84 -2.84 -3.02 -7.75
CA SER A 84 -4.17 -2.75 -7.19
C SER A 84 -5.30 -2.93 -8.22
N GLY A 85 -5.09 -2.48 -9.47
CA GLY A 85 -6.03 -2.72 -10.57
C GLY A 85 -6.19 -4.20 -10.92
N GLN A 86 -5.08 -4.96 -10.91
CA GLN A 86 -5.11 -6.40 -11.13
C GLN A 86 -5.88 -7.14 -10.03
N ILE A 87 -5.66 -6.78 -8.75
CA ILE A 87 -6.43 -7.30 -7.60
C ILE A 87 -7.93 -7.06 -7.82
N SER A 88 -8.33 -5.84 -8.17
CA SER A 88 -9.73 -5.50 -8.44
C SER A 88 -10.32 -6.37 -9.55
N THR A 89 -9.59 -6.55 -10.64
CA THR A 89 -10.00 -7.38 -11.78
C THR A 89 -10.19 -8.85 -11.37
N TYR A 90 -9.25 -9.43 -10.62
CA TYR A 90 -9.37 -10.80 -10.13
C TYR A 90 -10.57 -10.94 -9.19
N SER A 91 -10.81 -9.99 -8.28
CA SER A 91 -11.99 -10.00 -7.41
C SER A 91 -13.30 -9.98 -8.20
N GLN A 92 -13.38 -9.18 -9.26
CA GLN A 92 -14.56 -9.15 -10.14
C GLN A 92 -14.77 -10.48 -10.86
N HIS A 93 -13.69 -11.06 -11.42
CA HIS A 93 -13.78 -12.36 -12.10
C HIS A 93 -14.22 -13.49 -11.17
N ILE A 94 -13.67 -13.53 -9.95
CA ILE A 94 -14.06 -14.51 -8.91
C ILE A 94 -15.54 -14.35 -8.57
N SER A 95 -15.99 -13.11 -8.30
CA SER A 95 -17.39 -12.83 -8.00
C SER A 95 -18.31 -13.30 -9.11
N HIS A 96 -17.99 -12.95 -10.37
CA HIS A 96 -18.78 -13.34 -11.53
C HIS A 96 -18.84 -14.87 -11.70
N PHE A 97 -17.70 -15.56 -11.56
CA PHE A 97 -17.64 -17.02 -11.64
C PHE A 97 -18.50 -17.69 -10.56
N CYS A 98 -18.42 -17.20 -9.32
CA CYS A 98 -19.22 -17.71 -8.21
C CYS A 98 -20.73 -17.48 -8.44
N SER A 99 -21.13 -16.28 -8.87
CA SER A 99 -22.54 -15.99 -9.18
C SER A 99 -23.09 -16.89 -10.28
N GLN A 100 -22.34 -17.11 -11.36
CA GLN A 100 -22.76 -18.05 -12.42
C GLN A 100 -22.86 -19.49 -11.91
N SER A 101 -21.91 -19.93 -11.08
CA SER A 101 -21.90 -21.29 -10.53
C SER A 101 -23.10 -21.53 -9.62
N LEU A 102 -23.44 -20.55 -8.77
CA LEU A 102 -24.64 -20.59 -7.92
C LEU A 102 -25.93 -20.61 -8.74
N ALA A 103 -26.03 -19.77 -9.78
CA ALA A 103 -27.20 -19.75 -10.65
C ALA A 103 -27.43 -21.13 -11.32
N LYS A 104 -26.35 -21.74 -11.84
CA LYS A 104 -26.42 -23.10 -12.41
C LYS A 104 -26.85 -24.13 -11.37
N LEU A 105 -26.34 -24.05 -10.15
CA LEU A 105 -26.69 -24.96 -9.06
C LEU A 105 -28.18 -24.86 -8.71
N TYR A 106 -28.71 -23.64 -8.53
CA TYR A 106 -30.12 -23.45 -8.22
C TYR A 106 -31.05 -23.89 -9.36
N ILE A 107 -30.70 -23.60 -10.61
CA ILE A 107 -31.46 -24.09 -11.77
C ILE A 107 -31.45 -25.62 -11.81
N THR A 108 -30.29 -26.23 -11.63
CA THR A 108 -30.17 -27.71 -11.62
C THR A 108 -30.97 -28.33 -10.49
N GLN A 109 -30.94 -27.73 -9.30
CA GLN A 109 -31.72 -28.20 -8.15
C GLN A 109 -33.22 -28.08 -8.39
N ALA A 110 -33.70 -26.95 -8.92
CA ALA A 110 -35.11 -26.78 -9.25
C ALA A 110 -35.58 -27.79 -10.32
N LEU A 111 -34.76 -28.05 -11.33
CA LEU A 111 -35.04 -29.06 -12.36
C LEU A 111 -35.07 -30.48 -11.77
N GLN A 112 -34.14 -30.81 -10.88
CA GLN A 112 -34.07 -32.10 -10.20
C GLN A 112 -35.34 -32.33 -9.34
N THR A 113 -35.72 -31.35 -8.52
CA THR A 113 -36.93 -31.42 -7.70
C THR A 113 -38.20 -31.53 -8.56
N ALA A 114 -38.28 -30.81 -9.67
CA ALA A 114 -39.42 -30.92 -10.61
C ALA A 114 -39.51 -32.30 -11.28
N LYS A 115 -38.35 -32.92 -11.57
CA LYS A 115 -38.29 -34.29 -12.11
C LYS A 115 -38.74 -35.33 -11.09
N GLU A 116 -38.29 -35.21 -9.84
CA GLU A 116 -38.66 -36.12 -8.75
C GLU A 116 -40.14 -35.98 -8.36
N GLY A 117 -40.68 -34.75 -8.36
CA GLY A 117 -42.10 -34.49 -8.12
C GLY A 117 -43.04 -35.03 -9.21
N LYS A 118 -42.55 -35.24 -10.45
CA LYS A 118 -43.29 -35.91 -11.54
C LYS A 118 -43.21 -37.44 -11.49
N ALA A 119 -42.40 -38.02 -10.60
CA ALA A 119 -42.20 -39.47 -10.48
C ALA A 119 -43.05 -40.11 -9.36
N ALA A 120 -43.89 -39.34 -8.67
CA ALA A 120 -44.89 -39.87 -7.73
C ALA A 120 -46.17 -40.28 -8.50
N PRO A 121 -46.76 -41.46 -8.20
CA PRO A 121 -47.87 -42.06 -8.96
C PRO A 121 -49.18 -41.28 -8.89
#